data_AF-A0A0B8NR91-F1
#
_entry.id   AF-A0A0B8NR91-F1
#
_cell.length_a   1.000
_cell.length_b   1.000
_cell.length_c   1.000
_cell.angle_alpha   90.00
_cell.angle_beta   90.00
_cell.angle_gamma   90.00
#
_symmetry.space_group_name_H-M   'P 1'
#
loop_
_entity.id
_entity.type
_entity.pdbx_description
1 polymer ?
#
loop_
_entity_poly.entity_id
_entity_poly.type
_entity_poly.pdbx_seq_one_letter_code
_entity_poly.pdbx_strand_id
1 'polypeptide(L)'
;MVNQPSDKGRRSLFAVGDDWQSIYQFAGSDVNLTTEFAIRFPYSTTHALDTTYRFNSQIAEIAGDFITQNPAQLAKDLTAHKEQKQKAVTVLAEDKLARCLARVNNTPKPLKVLVLGRTHKQKPEQFELWQEEYINLEFTYMTCHSSKGKEADVVLIVGADENFFPMKERAPHLDAALKSSNEEYPFAEERRLFYVAMTRAKNEVIVSYSHQPSPFVTELLEGDYAIKKK
;
A
#
# COMPACT_ATOMS: atom_id res chain seq x y z
N MET A 1 -9.04 -17.31 19.32
CA MET A 1 -9.04 -17.77 20.73
C MET A 1 -9.74 -19.13 20.79
N VAL A 2 -9.04 -20.19 21.19
CA VAL A 2 -9.39 -21.14 22.28
C VAL A 2 -8.11 -21.98 22.49
N ASN A 3 -7.63 -21.99 23.73
CA ASN A 3 -6.54 -22.83 24.20
C ASN A 3 -7.18 -24.14 24.71
N GLN A 4 -6.74 -25.30 24.23
CA GLN A 4 -7.10 -26.61 24.80
C GLN A 4 -5.84 -27.43 25.10
N PRO A 5 -5.92 -28.33 26.10
CA PRO A 5 -4.79 -28.64 26.96
C PRO A 5 -3.88 -29.75 26.43
N SER A 6 -2.58 -29.53 26.61
CA SER A 6 -1.44 -30.46 26.62
C SER A 6 -1.65 -31.89 26.11
N ASP A 7 -1.58 -32.08 24.79
CA ASP A 7 -1.28 -33.38 24.18
C ASP A 7 0.25 -33.47 24.02
N LYS A 8 0.94 -34.07 25.02
CA LYS A 8 2.41 -34.17 25.09
C LYS A 8 2.93 -35.06 23.94
N GLY A 9 3.05 -34.48 22.76
CA GLY A 9 3.56 -35.13 21.54
C GLY A 9 3.10 -34.48 20.23
N ARG A 10 1.98 -33.74 20.24
CA ARG A 10 1.52 -32.99 19.06
C ARG A 10 2.20 -31.63 18.97
N ARG A 11 2.90 -31.40 17.87
CA ARG A 11 3.43 -30.09 17.50
C ARG A 11 2.37 -29.37 16.68
N SER A 12 2.00 -28.16 17.09
CA SER A 12 1.10 -27.29 16.34
C SER A 12 1.91 -26.14 15.74
N LEU A 13 1.68 -25.84 14.47
CA LEU A 13 2.25 -24.71 13.77
C LEU A 13 1.15 -23.67 13.56
N PHE A 14 1.45 -22.41 13.88
CA PHE A 14 0.57 -21.28 13.63
C PHE A 14 1.33 -20.22 12.85
N ALA A 15 0.72 -19.75 11.76
CA ALA A 15 1.29 -18.72 10.90
C ALA A 15 0.25 -17.63 10.65
N VAL A 16 0.71 -16.38 10.58
CA VAL A 16 -0.10 -15.21 10.22
C VAL A 16 0.64 -14.49 9.12
N GLY A 17 -0.09 -14.12 8.07
CA GLY A 17 0.46 -13.41 6.93
C GLY A 17 -0.62 -12.69 6.14
N ASP A 18 -0.16 -11.80 5.27
CA ASP A 18 -1.00 -11.05 4.34
C ASP A 18 -0.20 -10.87 3.04
N ASP A 19 -0.54 -11.66 2.02
CA ASP A 19 0.10 -11.64 0.71
C ASP A 19 0.03 -10.25 0.06
N TRP A 20 -1.04 -9.48 0.29
CA TRP A 20 -1.19 -8.13 -0.25
C TRP A 20 -0.14 -7.16 0.33
N GLN A 21 0.41 -7.45 1.51
CA GLN A 21 1.45 -6.64 2.18
C GLN A 21 2.85 -7.29 2.14
N SER A 22 3.06 -8.35 1.36
CA SER A 22 4.37 -9.01 1.25
C SER A 22 5.30 -8.28 0.28
N ILE A 23 6.14 -7.39 0.83
CA ILE A 23 7.00 -6.45 0.07
C ILE A 23 8.50 -6.58 0.40
N TYR A 24 8.93 -7.71 0.96
CA TYR A 24 10.31 -7.95 1.39
C TYR A 24 10.93 -9.13 0.65
N GLN A 25 10.61 -9.31 -0.63
CA GLN A 25 11.16 -10.42 -1.41
C GLN A 25 12.68 -10.29 -1.55
N PHE A 26 13.20 -9.06 -1.62
CA PHE A 26 14.64 -8.78 -1.59
C PHE A 26 15.34 -9.27 -0.30
N ALA A 27 14.61 -9.49 0.79
CA ALA A 27 15.15 -10.05 2.05
C ALA A 27 14.93 -11.56 2.16
N GLY A 28 14.51 -12.23 1.08
CA GLY A 28 14.23 -13.67 1.04
C GLY A 28 12.82 -14.05 1.51
N SER A 29 11.89 -13.09 1.64
CA SER A 29 10.50 -13.40 1.94
C SER A 29 9.82 -14.06 0.74
N ASP A 30 9.41 -15.32 0.89
CA ASP A 30 8.62 -16.03 -0.11
C ASP A 30 7.11 -15.93 0.22
N VAL A 31 6.34 -15.27 -0.66
CA VAL A 31 4.88 -15.12 -0.55
C VAL A 31 4.18 -16.48 -0.50
N ASN A 32 4.75 -17.50 -1.14
CA ASN A 32 4.24 -18.86 -1.17
C ASN A 32 4.19 -19.51 0.22
N LEU A 33 4.98 -19.04 1.18
CA LEU A 33 4.87 -19.50 2.58
C LEU A 33 3.49 -19.22 3.17
N THR A 34 2.81 -18.18 2.68
CA THR A 34 1.46 -17.81 3.10
C THR A 34 0.38 -18.32 2.14
N THR A 35 0.57 -18.15 0.83
CA THR A 35 -0.48 -18.47 -0.16
C THR A 35 -0.66 -19.97 -0.37
N GLU A 36 0.40 -20.75 -0.21
CA GLU A 36 0.41 -22.20 -0.38
C GLU A 36 0.56 -22.93 0.97
N PHE A 37 0.19 -22.28 2.08
CA PHE A 37 0.30 -22.85 3.43
C PHE A 37 -0.51 -24.16 3.56
N ALA A 38 -1.74 -24.17 3.06
CA ALA A 38 -2.61 -25.36 3.09
C ALA A 38 -2.08 -26.50 2.21
N ILE A 39 -1.31 -26.19 1.16
CA ILE A 39 -0.63 -27.18 0.31
C ILE A 39 0.55 -27.80 1.08
N ARG A 40 1.36 -26.98 1.78
CA ARG A 40 2.49 -27.44 2.59
C ARG A 40 2.07 -28.20 3.85
N PHE A 41 0.95 -27.80 4.45
CA PHE A 41 0.39 -28.41 5.65
C PHE A 41 -1.07 -28.81 5.41
N PRO A 42 -1.33 -29.99 4.78
CA PRO A 42 -2.68 -30.41 4.38
C PRO A 42 -3.68 -30.53 5.55
N TYR A 43 -3.20 -30.77 6.76
CA TYR A 43 -4.01 -30.83 7.97
C TYR A 43 -4.04 -29.48 8.70
N SER A 44 -4.34 -28.41 7.96
CA SER A 44 -4.43 -27.05 8.50
C SER A 44 -5.84 -26.49 8.39
N THR A 45 -6.10 -25.41 9.13
CA THR A 45 -7.31 -24.62 9.00
C THR A 45 -6.91 -23.17 8.79
N THR A 46 -7.49 -22.53 7.77
CA THR A 46 -7.24 -21.14 7.45
C THR A 46 -8.43 -20.30 7.89
N HIS A 47 -8.16 -19.22 8.61
CA HIS A 47 -9.18 -18.25 9.01
C HIS A 47 -8.79 -16.87 8.44
N ALA A 48 -9.67 -16.28 7.65
CA ALA A 48 -9.49 -14.94 7.14
C ALA A 48 -9.92 -13.89 8.18
N LEU A 49 -9.18 -12.79 8.23
CA LEU A 49 -9.60 -11.56 8.91
C LEU A 49 -9.98 -10.56 7.82
N ASP A 50 -11.29 -10.41 7.62
CA ASP A 50 -11.90 -9.65 6.54
C ASP A 50 -12.21 -8.19 6.91
N THR A 51 -12.21 -7.85 8.19
CA THR A 51 -12.59 -6.51 8.66
C THR A 51 -11.37 -5.63 8.92
N THR A 52 -11.26 -4.50 8.23
CA THR A 52 -10.25 -3.46 8.50
C THR A 52 -10.80 -2.32 9.34
N TYR A 53 -10.04 -1.96 10.38
CA TYR A 53 -10.30 -0.79 11.23
C TYR A 53 -9.35 0.37 10.91
N ARG A 54 -8.43 0.18 9.97
CA ARG A 54 -7.33 1.11 9.68
C ARG A 54 -7.79 2.27 8.80
N PHE A 55 -8.53 1.95 7.73
CA PHE A 55 -8.88 2.90 6.68
C PHE A 55 -10.36 2.76 6.30
N ASN A 56 -10.87 3.78 5.61
CA ASN A 56 -12.29 3.86 5.25
C ASN A 56 -12.64 3.03 4.01
N SER A 57 -13.94 2.83 3.78
CA SER A 57 -14.47 2.00 2.68
C SER A 57 -13.98 2.42 1.30
N GLN A 58 -13.81 3.71 1.03
CA GLN A 58 -13.32 4.19 -0.27
C GLN A 58 -11.84 3.84 -0.51
N ILE A 59 -11.00 3.84 0.54
CA ILE A 59 -9.61 3.38 0.41
C ILE A 59 -9.59 1.86 0.27
N ALA A 60 -10.44 1.14 1.00
CA ALA A 60 -10.52 -0.32 0.96
C ALA A 60 -10.90 -0.84 -0.42
N GLU A 61 -11.94 -0.27 -1.02
CA GLU A 61 -12.43 -0.59 -2.37
C GLU A 61 -11.31 -0.37 -3.40
N ILE A 62 -10.79 0.87 -3.48
CA ILE A 62 -9.79 1.21 -4.51
C ILE A 62 -8.50 0.41 -4.34
N ALA A 63 -8.00 0.27 -3.11
CA ALA A 63 -6.76 -0.47 -2.87
C ALA A 63 -6.95 -1.98 -3.09
N GLY A 64 -8.10 -2.53 -2.70
CA GLY A 64 -8.48 -3.92 -2.93
C GLY A 64 -8.60 -4.27 -4.41
N ASP A 65 -9.34 -3.46 -5.16
CA ASP A 65 -9.50 -3.62 -6.61
C ASP A 65 -8.15 -3.50 -7.33
N PHE A 66 -7.34 -2.52 -6.92
CA PHE A 66 -6.01 -2.31 -7.48
C PHE A 66 -5.07 -3.50 -7.23
N ILE A 67 -5.04 -4.07 -6.03
CA ILE A 67 -4.13 -5.20 -5.74
C ILE A 67 -4.61 -6.50 -6.38
N THR A 68 -5.92 -6.71 -6.47
CA THR A 68 -6.53 -7.92 -7.04
C THR A 68 -6.55 -7.95 -8.56
N GLN A 69 -6.18 -6.86 -9.25
CA GLN A 69 -5.84 -6.92 -10.68
C GLN A 69 -4.74 -7.95 -10.98
N ASN A 70 -3.87 -8.25 -10.00
CA ASN A 70 -2.98 -9.40 -10.08
C ASN A 70 -3.70 -10.67 -9.60
N PRO A 71 -4.06 -11.62 -10.50
CA PRO A 71 -4.82 -12.81 -10.14
C PRO A 71 -4.05 -13.80 -9.25
N ALA A 72 -2.73 -13.62 -9.08
CA ALA A 72 -1.95 -14.41 -8.14
C ALA A 72 -2.16 -14.00 -6.68
N GLN A 73 -2.78 -12.84 -6.41
CA GLN A 73 -3.12 -12.41 -5.05
C GLN A 73 -4.37 -13.16 -4.58
N LEU A 74 -4.38 -13.56 -3.30
CA LEU A 74 -5.55 -14.21 -2.73
C LEU A 74 -6.73 -13.24 -2.73
N ALA A 75 -7.86 -13.67 -3.29
CA ALA A 75 -9.10 -12.92 -3.20
C ALA A 75 -9.54 -12.85 -1.72
N LYS A 76 -9.83 -11.63 -1.25
CA LYS A 76 -10.31 -11.37 0.11
C LYS A 76 -11.42 -10.34 0.03
N ASP A 77 -12.52 -10.60 0.71
CA ASP A 77 -13.59 -9.62 0.87
C ASP A 77 -13.23 -8.69 2.03
N LEU A 78 -12.64 -7.53 1.74
CA LEU A 78 -12.23 -6.59 2.78
C LEU A 78 -13.37 -5.64 3.15
N THR A 79 -13.93 -5.78 4.34
CA THR A 79 -14.95 -4.88 4.88
C THR A 79 -14.31 -3.77 5.72
N ALA A 80 -14.54 -2.51 5.38
CA ALA A 80 -14.06 -1.40 6.19
C ALA A 80 -15.06 -1.06 7.30
N HIS A 81 -14.58 -0.96 8.54
CA HIS A 81 -15.43 -0.55 9.67
C HIS A 81 -15.87 0.92 9.54
N LYS A 82 -15.04 1.78 8.92
CA LYS A 82 -15.34 3.20 8.72
C LYS A 82 -15.92 3.44 7.34
N GLU A 83 -17.22 3.69 7.28
CA GLU A 83 -17.87 4.09 6.04
C GLU A 83 -17.57 5.55 5.66
N GLN A 84 -17.27 5.79 4.37
CA GLN A 84 -17.08 7.13 3.85
C GLN A 84 -17.73 7.29 2.48
N LYS A 85 -18.68 8.23 2.36
CA LYS A 85 -19.36 8.50 1.09
C LYS A 85 -18.54 9.33 0.10
N GLN A 86 -17.65 10.18 0.62
CA GLN A 86 -16.82 11.05 -0.22
C GLN A 86 -15.56 10.30 -0.64
N LYS A 87 -15.22 10.44 -1.93
CA LYS A 87 -13.99 9.88 -2.50
C LYS A 87 -12.76 10.23 -1.67
N ALA A 88 -12.04 9.20 -1.23
CA ALA A 88 -10.88 9.30 -0.34
C ALA A 88 -9.54 9.33 -1.08
N VAL A 89 -9.52 8.99 -2.36
CA VAL A 89 -8.29 8.91 -3.16
C VAL A 89 -8.33 9.99 -4.23
N THR A 90 -7.30 10.83 -4.26
CA THR A 90 -7.11 11.88 -5.27
C THR A 90 -5.85 11.61 -6.07
N VAL A 91 -5.96 11.61 -7.39
CA VAL A 91 -4.83 11.55 -8.32
C VAL A 91 -4.70 12.90 -9.00
N LEU A 92 -3.51 13.50 -8.95
CA LEU A 92 -3.28 14.85 -9.46
C LEU A 92 -1.86 15.03 -9.99
N ALA A 93 -1.70 15.98 -10.91
CA ALA A 93 -0.38 16.47 -11.31
C ALA A 93 0.22 17.40 -10.23
N GLU A 94 1.55 17.43 -10.12
CA GLU A 94 2.28 18.13 -9.05
C GLU A 94 1.93 19.64 -8.96
N ASP A 95 1.64 20.29 -10.09
CA ASP A 95 1.22 21.71 -10.14
C ASP A 95 -0.06 22.00 -9.33
N LYS A 96 -0.93 20.99 -9.14
CA LYS A 96 -2.17 21.09 -8.36
C LYS A 96 -1.99 20.70 -6.89
N LEU A 97 -0.80 20.23 -6.49
CA LEU A 97 -0.54 19.71 -5.15
C LEU A 97 -0.70 20.80 -4.08
N ALA A 98 -0.16 22.00 -4.31
CA ALA A 98 -0.26 23.11 -3.36
C ALA A 98 -1.71 23.46 -3.03
N ARG A 99 -2.58 23.55 -4.05
CA ARG A 99 -4.03 23.77 -3.85
C ARG A 99 -4.68 22.63 -3.07
N CYS A 100 -4.22 21.39 -3.28
CA CYS A 100 -4.73 20.24 -2.55
C CYS A 100 -4.32 20.28 -1.07
N LEU A 101 -3.04 20.56 -0.79
CA LEU A 101 -2.51 20.68 0.58
C LEU A 101 -3.16 21.84 1.33
N ALA A 102 -3.34 23.00 0.70
CA ALA A 102 -4.07 24.14 1.30
C ALA A 102 -5.50 23.76 1.73
N ARG A 103 -6.20 22.95 0.93
CA ARG A 103 -7.52 22.41 1.31
C ARG A 103 -7.43 21.47 2.52
N VAL A 104 -6.46 20.55 2.54
CA VAL A 104 -6.29 19.59 3.64
C VAL A 104 -5.88 20.32 4.94
N ASN A 105 -5.07 21.36 4.83
CA ASN A 105 -4.64 22.21 5.94
C ASN A 105 -5.80 23.02 6.55
N ASN A 106 -6.88 23.24 5.80
CA ASN A 106 -8.10 23.87 6.31
C ASN A 106 -8.93 22.87 7.15
N THR A 107 -8.36 22.46 8.27
CA THR A 107 -8.91 21.50 9.23
C THR A 107 -8.87 22.11 10.64
N PRO A 108 -9.87 21.85 11.49
CA PRO A 108 -9.89 22.35 12.86
C PRO A 108 -8.91 21.62 13.79
N LYS A 109 -8.38 20.46 13.39
CA LYS A 109 -7.45 19.64 14.19
C LYS A 109 -6.20 19.32 13.38
N PRO A 110 -5.01 19.31 14.00
CA PRO A 110 -3.80 18.86 13.34
C PRO A 110 -3.94 17.45 12.79
N LEU A 111 -3.45 17.24 11.57
CA LEU A 111 -3.46 15.95 10.88
C LEU A 111 -2.04 15.47 10.65
N LYS A 112 -1.81 14.17 10.84
CA LYS A 112 -0.55 13.55 10.46
C LYS A 112 -0.54 13.29 8.96
N VAL A 113 0.48 13.79 8.27
CA VAL A 113 0.66 13.60 6.83
C VAL A 113 1.93 12.81 6.57
N LEU A 114 1.76 11.61 6.02
CA LEU A 114 2.87 10.76 5.64
C LEU A 114 3.18 10.96 4.15
N VAL A 115 4.34 11.54 3.86
CA VAL A 115 4.83 11.71 2.49
C VAL A 115 5.68 10.50 2.13
N LEU A 116 5.26 9.77 1.10
CA LEU A 116 5.85 8.50 0.69
C LEU A 116 6.44 8.60 -0.71
N GLY A 117 7.75 8.41 -0.82
CA GLY A 117 8.42 8.18 -2.09
C GLY A 117 8.80 6.70 -2.26
N ARG A 118 9.11 6.28 -3.50
CA ARG A 118 9.65 4.94 -3.74
C ARG A 118 11.08 4.79 -3.19
N THR A 119 11.86 5.87 -3.20
CA THR A 119 13.25 5.96 -2.74
C THR A 119 13.49 7.23 -1.94
N HIS A 120 14.61 7.33 -1.21
CA HIS A 120 14.93 8.56 -0.46
C HIS A 120 15.16 9.80 -1.35
N LYS A 121 15.51 9.61 -2.62
CA LYS A 121 15.80 10.70 -3.56
C LYS A 121 14.56 11.45 -4.03
N GLN A 122 13.36 10.91 -3.77
CA GLN A 122 12.08 11.50 -4.15
C GLN A 122 11.47 12.37 -3.03
N LYS A 123 12.26 12.75 -2.02
CA LYS A 123 11.81 13.72 -1.03
C LYS A 123 11.57 15.06 -1.76
N PRO A 124 10.36 15.66 -1.67
CA PRO A 124 10.09 16.94 -2.33
C PRO A 124 11.03 18.04 -1.86
N GLU A 125 11.49 18.90 -2.78
CA GLU A 125 12.36 20.02 -2.45
C GLU A 125 11.67 21.02 -1.52
N GLN A 126 10.35 21.17 -1.67
CA GLN A 126 9.51 22.06 -0.87
C GLN A 126 9.10 21.46 0.48
N PHE A 127 9.57 20.25 0.84
CA PHE A 127 9.12 19.55 2.05
C PHE A 127 9.33 20.35 3.35
N GLU A 128 10.43 21.09 3.46
CA GLU A 128 10.67 21.94 4.64
C GLU A 128 9.77 23.18 4.62
N LEU A 129 9.52 23.76 3.45
CA LEU A 129 8.59 24.88 3.29
C LEU A 129 7.15 24.49 3.64
N TRP A 130 6.72 23.26 3.29
CA TRP A 130 5.38 22.76 3.62
C TRP A 130 5.13 22.69 5.12
N GLN A 131 6.15 22.38 5.92
CA GLN A 131 6.03 22.34 7.38
C GLN A 131 5.82 23.74 7.98
N GLU A 132 6.34 24.78 7.34
CA GLU A 132 6.14 26.18 7.75
C GLU A 132 4.80 26.73 7.23
N GLU A 133 4.43 26.40 6.00
CA GLU A 133 3.24 26.94 5.32
C GLU A 133 1.94 26.29 5.83
N TYR A 134 1.94 24.98 6.06
CA TYR A 134 0.74 24.23 6.42
C TYR A 134 0.77 23.81 7.90
N ILE A 135 0.60 24.80 8.78
CA ILE A 135 0.72 24.65 10.24
C ILE A 135 -0.20 23.60 10.89
N ASN A 136 -1.29 23.18 10.23
CA ASN A 136 -2.18 22.13 10.75
C ASN A 136 -1.78 20.73 10.24
N LEU A 137 -0.72 20.61 9.46
CA LEU A 137 -0.24 19.36 8.87
C LEU A 137 1.14 19.00 9.44
N GLU A 138 1.19 17.89 10.16
CA GLU A 138 2.45 17.33 10.67
C GLU A 138 3.03 16.38 9.62
N PHE A 139 3.99 16.88 8.83
CA PHE A 139 4.60 16.08 7.76
C PHE A 139 5.69 15.15 8.27
N THR A 140 5.71 13.92 7.74
CA THR A 140 6.83 12.99 7.89
C THR A 140 7.14 12.37 6.53
N TYR A 141 8.40 12.42 6.10
CA TYR A 141 8.84 11.75 4.87
C TYR A 141 9.48 10.39 5.16
N MET A 142 9.12 9.38 4.37
CA MET A 142 9.86 8.11 4.33
C MET A 142 9.63 7.36 3.01
N THR A 143 10.32 6.24 2.82
CA THR A 143 10.05 5.37 1.67
C THR A 143 8.80 4.53 1.89
N CYS A 144 8.15 4.10 0.80
CA CYS A 144 7.02 3.17 0.87
C CYS A 144 7.37 1.88 1.64
N HIS A 145 8.59 1.36 1.49
CA HIS A 145 9.06 0.18 2.23
C HIS A 145 9.15 0.43 3.74
N SER A 146 9.71 1.59 4.13
CA SER A 146 9.86 1.99 5.54
C SER A 146 8.51 2.31 6.20
N SER A 147 7.47 2.56 5.41
CA SER A 147 6.12 2.88 5.89
C SER A 147 5.36 1.66 6.44
N LYS A 148 5.85 0.44 6.21
CA LYS A 148 5.19 -0.78 6.70
C LYS A 148 5.03 -0.71 8.23
N GLY A 149 3.80 -0.92 8.71
CA GLY A 149 3.44 -0.78 10.13
C GLY A 149 3.26 0.66 10.63
N LYS A 150 3.40 1.69 9.77
CA LYS A 150 3.08 3.09 10.09
C LYS A 150 1.68 3.45 9.57
N GLU A 151 1.09 4.49 10.13
CA GLU A 151 -0.20 5.02 9.71
C GLU A 151 -0.25 6.53 9.91
N ALA A 152 -1.02 7.22 9.08
CA ALA A 152 -1.24 8.66 9.16
C ALA A 152 -2.67 9.01 8.73
N ASP A 153 -3.14 10.21 9.10
CA ASP A 153 -4.47 10.67 8.70
C ASP A 153 -4.57 10.83 7.18
N VAL A 154 -3.50 11.36 6.58
CA VAL A 154 -3.36 11.54 5.14
C VAL A 154 -2.05 10.92 4.67
N VAL A 155 -2.07 10.24 3.52
CA VAL A 155 -0.86 9.82 2.81
C VAL A 155 -0.74 10.58 1.51
N LEU A 156 0.44 11.13 1.26
CA LEU A 156 0.84 11.73 -0.01
C LEU A 156 1.90 10.85 -0.66
N ILE A 157 1.54 10.12 -1.71
CA ILE A 157 2.46 9.35 -2.54
C ILE A 157 3.04 10.29 -3.61
N VAL A 158 4.35 10.51 -3.57
CA VAL A 158 5.07 11.41 -4.49
C VAL A 158 5.93 10.64 -5.49
N GLY A 159 6.19 11.26 -6.64
CA GLY A 159 7.01 10.67 -7.69
C GLY A 159 6.38 9.41 -8.30
N ALA A 160 5.05 9.39 -8.44
CA ALA A 160 4.30 8.31 -9.07
C ALA A 160 4.39 8.35 -10.60
N ASP A 161 5.59 8.58 -11.10
CA ASP A 161 5.93 8.79 -12.50
C ASP A 161 6.43 7.49 -13.14
N GLU A 162 6.38 7.45 -14.47
CA GLU A 162 6.91 6.34 -15.25
C GLU A 162 8.38 6.05 -14.89
N ASN A 163 8.71 4.76 -14.69
CA ASN A 163 10.02 4.26 -14.27
C ASN A 163 10.47 4.67 -12.85
N PHE A 164 9.69 5.47 -12.12
CA PHE A 164 9.96 5.82 -10.73
C PHE A 164 9.13 5.00 -9.74
N PHE A 165 7.85 4.81 -10.02
CA PHE A 165 6.97 3.94 -9.22
C PHE A 165 5.83 3.43 -10.11
N PRO A 166 5.93 2.21 -10.68
CA PRO A 166 6.88 1.15 -10.36
C PRO A 166 8.30 1.42 -10.86
N MET A 167 9.28 1.04 -10.05
CA MET A 167 10.67 0.94 -10.49
C MET A 167 10.89 -0.41 -11.17
N LYS A 168 11.46 -0.42 -12.37
CA LYS A 168 11.85 -1.68 -13.05
C LYS A 168 12.90 -2.39 -12.21
N GLU A 169 12.75 -3.70 -12.03
CA GLU A 169 13.79 -4.51 -11.39
C GLU A 169 15.11 -4.33 -12.14
N ARG A 170 16.18 -4.02 -11.40
CA ARG A 170 17.53 -4.13 -11.96
C ARG A 170 17.81 -5.60 -12.21
N ALA A 171 18.45 -5.89 -13.35
CA ALA A 171 18.72 -7.22 -13.88
C ALA A 171 18.99 -8.26 -12.78
N PRO A 172 18.52 -9.51 -12.98
CA PRO A 172 18.57 -10.53 -11.94
C PRO A 172 19.99 -10.70 -11.42
N HIS A 173 20.24 -10.28 -10.19
CA HIS A 173 21.31 -10.86 -9.39
C HIS A 173 21.05 -12.38 -9.30
N LEU A 174 22.08 -13.20 -9.04
CA LEU A 174 21.94 -14.66 -8.90
C LEU A 174 20.73 -15.09 -8.05
N ASP A 175 20.33 -14.25 -7.08
CA ASP A 175 19.16 -14.42 -6.24
C ASP A 175 17.85 -14.60 -7.01
N ALA A 176 17.67 -14.02 -8.20
CA ALA A 176 16.45 -14.20 -8.98
C ALA A 176 16.27 -15.63 -9.51
N ALA A 177 17.36 -16.38 -9.73
CA ALA A 177 17.29 -17.80 -10.07
C ALA A 177 16.93 -18.68 -8.85
N LEU A 178 17.09 -18.16 -7.63
CA LEU A 178 16.68 -18.81 -6.39
C LEU A 178 15.26 -18.41 -5.95
N LYS A 179 14.66 -17.40 -6.60
CA LYS A 179 13.31 -16.92 -6.32
C LYS A 179 12.30 -17.82 -7.05
N SER A 180 11.62 -18.67 -6.30
CA SER A 180 10.52 -19.56 -6.75
C SER A 180 9.16 -18.84 -6.90
N SER A 181 9.12 -17.51 -6.90
CA SER A 181 7.87 -16.77 -7.12
C SER A 181 7.55 -16.74 -8.62
N ASN A 182 6.60 -17.56 -9.05
CA ASN A 182 6.05 -17.57 -10.43
C ASN A 182 5.15 -16.34 -10.70
N GLU A 183 5.52 -15.16 -10.19
CA GLU A 183 4.72 -13.95 -10.38
C GLU A 183 4.97 -13.36 -11.77
N GLU A 184 4.20 -13.83 -12.74
CA GLU A 184 4.23 -13.37 -14.14
C GLU A 184 3.56 -11.99 -14.32
N TYR A 185 2.78 -11.55 -13.33
CA TYR A 185 2.05 -10.30 -13.41
C TYR A 185 3.01 -9.09 -13.40
N PRO A 186 2.89 -8.14 -14.35
CA PRO A 186 3.80 -7.00 -14.43
C PRO A 186 3.88 -6.21 -13.13
N PHE A 187 5.10 -6.00 -12.64
CA PHE A 187 5.38 -5.22 -11.43
C PHE A 187 4.67 -5.71 -10.16
N ALA A 188 4.48 -7.03 -10.00
CA ALA A 188 3.73 -7.61 -8.87
C ALA A 188 4.20 -7.10 -7.49
N GLU A 189 5.51 -7.08 -7.21
CA GLU A 189 6.03 -6.58 -5.93
C GLU A 189 5.79 -5.08 -5.76
N GLU A 190 6.00 -4.27 -6.81
CA GLU A 190 5.73 -2.83 -6.76
C GLU A 190 4.24 -2.52 -6.62
N ARG A 191 3.34 -3.37 -7.16
CA ARG A 191 1.88 -3.26 -6.96
C ARG A 191 1.52 -3.48 -5.49
N ARG A 192 2.10 -4.50 -4.83
CA ARG A 192 1.97 -4.70 -3.37
C ARG A 192 2.53 -3.52 -2.59
N LEU A 193 3.65 -2.96 -3.03
CA LEU A 193 4.24 -1.78 -2.40
C LEU A 193 3.33 -0.55 -2.50
N PHE A 194 2.69 -0.35 -3.65
CA PHE A 194 1.73 0.73 -3.86
C PHE A 194 0.45 0.52 -3.02
N TYR A 195 -0.05 -0.72 -2.93
CA TYR A 195 -1.11 -1.09 -1.98
C TYR A 195 -0.71 -0.78 -0.54
N VAL A 196 0.50 -1.16 -0.12
CA VAL A 196 1.01 -0.83 1.23
C VAL A 196 0.99 0.69 1.44
N ALA A 197 1.48 1.48 0.48
CA ALA A 197 1.50 2.93 0.58
C ALA A 197 0.08 3.53 0.76
N MET A 198 -0.88 3.15 -0.10
CA MET A 198 -2.27 3.63 -0.01
C MET A 198 -2.90 3.28 1.34
N THR A 199 -2.70 2.05 1.80
CA THR A 199 -3.28 1.54 3.04
C THR A 199 -2.61 2.06 4.32
N ARG A 200 -1.63 2.97 4.23
CA ARG A 200 -1.13 3.69 5.43
C ARG A 200 -2.02 4.87 5.80
N ALA A 201 -2.90 5.32 4.91
CA ALA A 201 -3.81 6.43 5.17
C ALA A 201 -5.04 5.98 5.95
N LYS A 202 -5.48 6.77 6.92
CA LYS A 202 -6.75 6.55 7.63
C LYS A 202 -7.92 7.21 6.91
N ASN A 203 -7.71 8.41 6.37
CA ASN A 203 -8.79 9.28 5.86
C ASN A 203 -8.67 9.59 4.37
N GLU A 204 -7.50 10.04 3.91
CA GLU A 204 -7.31 10.50 2.53
C GLU A 204 -5.95 10.05 1.96
N VAL A 205 -5.95 9.61 0.70
CA VAL A 205 -4.76 9.31 -0.09
C VAL A 205 -4.66 10.33 -1.23
N ILE A 206 -3.48 10.90 -1.41
CA ILE A 206 -3.15 11.79 -2.52
C ILE A 206 -2.00 11.12 -3.28
N VAL A 207 -2.17 10.93 -4.57
CA VAL A 207 -1.13 10.40 -5.48
C VAL A 207 -0.75 11.52 -6.43
N SER A 208 0.51 11.95 -6.40
CA SER A 208 1.03 13.00 -7.27
C SER A 208 2.07 12.46 -8.25
N TYR A 209 1.97 12.92 -9.49
CA TYR A 209 2.96 12.69 -10.56
C TYR A 209 3.40 14.04 -11.14
N SER A 210 4.66 14.13 -11.57
CA SER A 210 5.29 15.39 -12.00
C SER A 210 5.40 15.51 -13.51
N HIS A 211 5.60 14.37 -14.19
CA HIS A 211 5.88 14.29 -15.62
C HIS A 211 4.92 13.30 -16.27
N GLN A 212 5.44 12.15 -16.71
CA GLN A 212 4.61 11.11 -17.31
C GLN A 212 4.02 10.24 -16.19
N PRO A 213 2.69 10.08 -16.14
CA PRO A 213 2.05 9.24 -15.14
C PRO A 213 2.58 7.80 -15.26
N SER A 214 2.86 7.18 -14.12
CA SER A 214 3.20 5.76 -14.08
C SER A 214 2.06 4.88 -14.59
N PRO A 215 2.35 3.62 -14.99
CA PRO A 215 1.31 2.64 -15.27
C PRO A 215 0.24 2.51 -14.16
N PHE A 216 0.63 2.65 -12.89
CA PHE A 216 -0.32 2.61 -11.76
C PHE A 216 -1.21 3.85 -11.72
N VAL A 217 -0.66 5.03 -11.99
CA VAL A 217 -1.43 6.28 -12.09
C VAL A 217 -2.38 6.22 -13.29
N THR A 218 -1.91 5.77 -14.45
CA THR A 218 -2.73 5.59 -15.66
C THR A 218 -3.87 4.62 -15.41
N GLU A 219 -3.60 3.47 -14.77
CA GLU A 219 -4.63 2.50 -14.37
C GLU A 219 -5.70 3.14 -13.47
N LEU A 220 -5.29 3.90 -12.45
CA LEU A 220 -6.25 4.59 -11.57
C LEU A 220 -7.06 5.66 -12.31
N LEU A 221 -6.46 6.34 -13.30
CA LEU A 221 -7.11 7.40 -14.08
C LEU A 221 -8.04 6.87 -15.16
N GLU A 222 -7.72 5.73 -15.78
CA GLU A 222 -8.47 5.17 -16.92
C GLU A 222 -9.43 4.05 -16.51
N GLY A 223 -9.12 3.34 -15.41
CA GLY A 223 -9.97 2.30 -14.86
C GLY A 223 -11.24 2.82 -14.18
N ASP A 224 -12.11 1.88 -13.78
CA ASP A 224 -13.37 2.16 -13.09
C ASP A 224 -13.15 2.32 -11.57
N TYR A 225 -12.24 3.21 -11.20
CA TYR A 225 -11.96 3.53 -9.80
C TYR A 225 -12.72 4.79 -9.37
N ALA A 226 -13.32 4.75 -8.18
CA ALA A 226 -14.05 5.87 -7.59
C ALA A 226 -13.11 7.01 -7.05
N ILE A 227 -12.18 7.50 -7.88
CA ILE A 227 -11.18 8.51 -7.51
C ILE A 227 -11.58 9.95 -7.87
N LYS A 228 -10.97 10.93 -7.20
CA LYS A 228 -10.99 12.34 -7.64
C LYS A 228 -9.86 12.55 -8.65
N LYS A 229 -10.22 12.80 -9.91
CA LYS A 229 -9.28 13.15 -10.99
C LYS A 229 -9.12 14.67 -10.99
N LYS A 230 -7.91 15.20 -10.83
CA LYS A 230 -7.70 16.65 -10.74
C LYS A 230 -6.68 17.20 -11.71
#